data_AF-A0AAT9FIA3-F1
#
_entry.id   AF-A0AAT9FIA3-F1
#
_cell.length_a   1.000
_cell.length_b   1.000
_cell.length_c   1.000
_cell.angle_alpha   90.00
_cell.angle_beta   90.00
_cell.angle_gamma   90.00
#
_symmetry.space_group_name_H-M   'P 1'
#
loop_
_entity.id
_entity.type
_entity.pdbx_description
1 polymer ?
#
loop_
_entity_poly.entity_id
_entity_poly.type
_entity_poly.pdbx_seq_one_letter_code
_entity_poly.pdbx_strand_id
1 'polypeptide(L)'
;MSFARNIMKNISNAFIASTVVLGAVVLFQFKQSSDLKQQNEELQSAANSRSASIHLPNRDAETRFSKRSNNSDSAAGQTHSIRHLLAIRNPTERTQALLDYVKNLPASEIPEAIAELRRSTPHWDQEGKFFAHMLISKWARLDPDAALASLKEIDMKRYGDAPFSVISSIASQDPQRAITWLNDDQNPFASNKWMGQFLAGTISKEWVKQDPEAALEWARNVPSDQRIGALTGVLGSIAMTDPQRAAKLAMEIEGDGREHVLADIAQSWAAKDPRGALAWVESLSDDERPRALNNTLAIWARTEPNAAAEYVAMNLDADKSHKLVKSVTEAWVAKAPDEAAKWIATLPVDEKGAKAMSDAMWHWTNKNPKDAATWLADQPAGPVRDQGITGLAKASFEFDKAAALSWTREISDQKTRNFSTDIGLKAWIKEDPQAATAWARANGVAIPEEK
;
A
#
# COMPACT_ATOMS: atom_id res chain seq x y z
N MET A 1 -62.34 18.16 10.79
CA MET A 1 -61.13 18.03 9.92
C MET A 1 -59.94 18.90 10.33
N SER A 2 -60.08 19.90 11.21
CA SER A 2 -58.94 20.75 11.66
C SER A 2 -58.00 20.04 12.67
N PHE A 3 -58.54 19.19 13.54
CA PHE A 3 -57.77 18.54 14.61
C PHE A 3 -56.78 17.45 14.11
N ALA A 4 -57.11 16.75 13.02
CA ALA A 4 -56.27 15.69 12.44
C ALA A 4 -55.06 16.23 11.65
N ARG A 5 -55.12 17.47 11.13
CA ARG A 5 -53.97 18.09 10.43
C ARG A 5 -52.88 18.59 11.39
N ASN A 6 -53.25 19.03 12.60
CA ASN A 6 -52.27 19.47 13.60
C ASN A 6 -51.49 18.31 14.22
N ILE A 7 -52.11 17.13 14.37
CA ILE A 7 -51.42 15.93 14.88
C ILE A 7 -50.44 15.38 13.84
N MET A 8 -50.78 15.38 12.54
CA MET A 8 -49.83 14.97 11.49
C MET A 8 -48.65 15.95 11.34
N LYS A 9 -48.86 17.27 11.47
CA LYS A 9 -47.74 18.23 11.46
C LYS A 9 -46.81 18.09 12.68
N ASN A 10 -47.35 17.79 13.86
CA ASN A 10 -46.54 17.57 15.05
C ASN A 10 -45.80 16.23 15.04
N ILE A 11 -46.34 15.19 14.41
CA ILE A 11 -45.65 13.89 14.25
C ILE A 11 -44.53 14.00 13.21
N SER A 12 -44.72 14.74 12.11
CA SER A 12 -43.64 15.01 11.14
C SER A 12 -42.52 15.88 11.74
N ASN A 13 -42.85 16.89 12.54
CA ASN A 13 -41.83 17.70 13.23
C ASN A 13 -41.13 16.94 14.37
N ALA A 14 -41.81 16.00 15.05
CA ALA A 14 -41.21 15.15 16.08
C ALA A 14 -40.26 14.10 15.48
N PHE A 15 -40.54 13.59 14.27
CA PHE A 15 -39.62 12.66 13.59
C PHE A 15 -38.38 13.37 13.04
N ILE A 16 -38.51 14.61 12.58
CA ILE A 16 -37.38 15.46 12.17
C ILE A 16 -36.58 15.97 13.39
N ALA A 17 -37.22 16.18 14.55
CA ALA A 17 -36.54 16.57 15.77
C ALA A 17 -35.76 15.41 16.44
N SER A 18 -36.25 14.16 16.36
CA SER A 18 -35.56 13.00 16.97
C SER A 18 -34.29 12.58 16.23
N THR A 19 -34.24 12.69 14.90
CA THR A 19 -33.01 12.41 14.11
C THR A 19 -31.94 13.48 14.31
N VAL A 20 -32.34 14.75 14.45
CA VAL A 20 -31.41 15.86 14.72
C VAL A 20 -30.80 15.76 16.13
N VAL A 21 -31.55 15.27 17.13
CA VAL A 21 -31.04 15.11 18.50
C VAL A 21 -30.08 13.93 18.63
N LEU A 22 -30.35 12.78 17.98
CA LEU A 22 -29.39 11.67 17.96
C LEU A 22 -28.10 12.03 17.22
N GLY A 23 -28.19 12.70 16.06
CA GLY A 23 -27.03 13.20 15.32
C GLY A 23 -26.18 14.17 16.16
N ALA A 24 -26.80 15.09 16.90
CA ALA A 24 -26.09 16.03 17.77
C ALA A 24 -25.41 15.37 18.97
N VAL A 25 -26.04 14.35 19.59
CA VAL A 25 -25.45 13.60 20.71
C VAL A 25 -24.30 12.72 20.25
N VAL A 26 -24.42 12.07 19.08
CA VAL A 26 -23.35 11.28 18.47
C VAL A 26 -22.19 12.19 18.05
N LEU A 27 -22.45 13.34 17.43
CA LEU A 27 -21.43 14.36 17.13
C LEU A 27 -20.77 14.91 18.41
N PHE A 28 -21.51 15.04 19.51
CA PHE A 28 -20.98 15.53 20.79
C PHE A 28 -20.09 14.50 21.49
N GLN A 29 -20.50 13.24 21.55
CA GLN A 29 -19.68 12.15 22.11
C GLN A 29 -18.41 11.92 21.29
N PHE A 30 -18.53 12.00 19.96
CA PHE A 30 -17.42 11.89 19.04
C PHE A 30 -16.47 13.09 19.11
N LYS A 31 -17.01 14.31 19.31
CA LYS A 31 -16.22 15.51 19.62
C LYS A 31 -15.41 15.31 20.91
N GLN A 32 -16.03 14.78 21.96
CA GLN A 32 -15.37 14.55 23.24
C GLN A 32 -14.24 13.51 23.14
N SER A 33 -14.46 12.40 22.43
CA SER A 33 -13.43 11.36 22.25
C SER A 33 -12.30 11.81 21.33
N SER A 34 -12.60 12.58 20.27
CA SER A 34 -11.61 13.18 19.37
C SER A 34 -10.73 14.23 20.08
N ASP A 35 -11.34 15.14 20.84
CA ASP A 35 -10.61 16.18 21.58
C ASP A 35 -9.66 15.54 22.61
N LEU A 36 -10.09 14.46 23.26
CA LEU A 36 -9.24 13.68 24.19
C LEU A 36 -8.05 13.03 23.50
N LYS A 37 -8.19 12.55 22.25
CA LYS A 37 -7.08 11.96 21.48
C LYS A 37 -6.05 13.02 21.10
N GLN A 38 -6.49 14.16 20.57
CA GLN A 38 -5.59 15.25 20.20
C GLN A 38 -4.82 15.74 21.43
N GLN A 39 -5.48 15.88 22.57
CA GLN A 39 -4.82 16.20 23.84
C GLN A 39 -3.82 15.13 24.26
N ASN A 40 -4.12 13.83 24.08
CA ASN A 40 -3.21 12.76 24.46
C ASN A 40 -1.98 12.68 23.54
N GLU A 41 -2.13 12.93 22.24
CA GLU A 41 -1.03 13.02 21.27
C GLU A 41 -0.17 14.28 21.51
N GLU A 42 -0.79 15.41 21.82
CA GLU A 42 -0.11 16.63 22.27
C GLU A 42 0.63 16.42 23.60
N LEU A 43 0.03 15.68 24.54
CA LEU A 43 0.68 15.32 25.81
C LEU A 43 1.84 14.33 25.62
N GLN A 44 1.72 13.37 24.70
CA GLN A 44 2.79 12.43 24.38
C GLN A 44 3.94 13.11 23.65
N SER A 45 3.66 14.02 22.72
CA SER A 45 4.69 14.84 22.07
C SER A 45 5.34 15.85 23.03
N ALA A 46 4.56 16.42 23.96
CA ALA A 46 5.07 17.23 25.07
C ALA A 46 5.91 16.42 26.07
N ALA A 47 5.55 15.16 26.34
CA ALA A 47 6.33 14.26 27.18
C ALA A 47 7.64 13.84 26.51
N ASN A 48 7.63 13.58 25.21
CA ASN A 48 8.83 13.24 24.43
C ASN A 48 9.80 14.44 24.30
N SER A 49 9.28 15.67 24.16
CA SER A 49 10.08 16.90 24.16
C SER A 49 10.60 17.27 25.56
N ARG A 50 9.85 16.99 26.63
CA ARG A 50 10.33 17.11 28.03
C ARG A 50 11.42 16.09 28.38
N SER A 51 11.34 14.88 27.81
CA SER A 51 12.38 13.85 27.94
C SER A 51 13.69 14.26 27.26
N ALA A 52 13.60 15.04 26.18
CA ALA A 52 14.76 15.59 25.47
C ALA A 52 15.36 16.85 26.14
N SER A 53 14.68 17.46 27.11
CA SER A 53 15.11 18.69 27.80
C SER A 53 15.58 18.48 29.24
N ILE A 54 15.94 17.25 29.62
CA ILE A 54 16.69 16.99 30.87
C ILE A 54 18.08 17.63 30.73
N HIS A 55 18.19 18.82 31.31
CA HIS A 55 19.42 19.58 31.45
C HIS A 55 20.33 18.87 32.47
N LEU A 56 21.45 18.30 32.01
CA LEU A 56 22.51 17.81 32.89
C LEU A 56 23.20 19.01 33.55
N PRO A 57 23.40 19.03 34.88
CA PRO A 57 24.14 20.10 35.51
C PRO A 57 25.62 20.01 35.12
N ASN A 58 26.16 21.15 34.69
CA ASN A 58 27.57 21.37 34.46
C ASN A 58 28.36 21.19 35.77
N ARG A 59 29.39 20.35 35.77
CA ARG A 59 30.50 20.41 36.73
C ARG A 59 31.69 19.56 36.28
N ASP A 60 32.69 20.25 35.72
CA ASP A 60 34.10 20.19 36.11
C ASP A 60 34.63 18.83 36.61
N ALA A 61 35.12 18.02 35.67
CA ALA A 61 36.15 17.03 35.94
C ALA A 61 36.95 16.71 34.66
N GLU A 62 37.41 17.75 33.96
CA GLU A 62 38.63 17.62 33.17
C GLU A 62 39.82 17.53 34.13
N THR A 63 40.84 16.75 33.74
CA THR A 63 42.11 16.48 34.42
C THR A 63 42.09 15.38 35.50
N ARG A 64 42.22 14.13 35.03
CA ARG A 64 43.21 13.13 35.49
C ARG A 64 42.93 11.81 34.78
N PHE A 65 43.67 11.55 33.71
CA PHE A 65 44.34 10.27 33.41
C PHE A 65 44.91 10.32 31.98
N SER A 66 45.82 11.29 31.76
CA SER A 66 46.81 11.19 30.69
C SER A 66 48.05 10.49 31.26
N LYS A 67 48.17 9.18 31.04
CA LYS A 67 49.46 8.45 30.86
C LYS A 67 49.22 6.94 30.78
N ARG A 68 49.88 6.32 29.79
CA ARG A 68 49.81 4.93 29.29
C ARG A 68 48.57 4.67 28.44
N SER A 69 48.66 4.40 27.14
CA SER A 69 49.75 3.80 26.37
C SER A 69 49.68 4.28 24.92
N ASN A 70 50.73 4.94 24.47
CA ASN A 70 51.16 4.83 23.08
C ASN A 70 51.52 3.37 22.85
N ASN A 71 50.75 2.66 22.04
CA ASN A 71 51.33 1.72 21.10
C ASN A 71 50.56 1.84 19.78
N SER A 72 51.16 2.59 18.87
CA SER A 72 51.02 2.40 17.45
C SER A 72 51.54 1.00 17.12
N ASP A 73 50.64 0.04 17.00
CA ASP A 73 50.88 -1.18 16.26
C ASP A 73 50.05 -1.18 14.98
N SER A 74 50.75 -1.54 13.93
CA SER A 74 50.38 -1.61 12.53
C SER A 74 49.08 -2.37 12.23
N ALA A 75 48.31 -1.79 11.31
CA ALA A 75 47.65 -2.42 10.17
C ALA A 75 47.74 -3.96 10.07
N ALA A 76 46.64 -4.66 10.39
CA ALA A 76 46.05 -5.78 9.63
C ALA A 76 44.90 -6.42 10.45
N GLY A 77 43.69 -6.46 9.89
CA GLY A 77 42.72 -7.53 10.21
C GLY A 77 41.79 -7.39 11.43
N GLN A 78 41.17 -6.23 11.69
CA GLN A 78 39.96 -6.21 12.53
C GLN A 78 38.70 -6.17 11.65
N THR A 79 38.24 -7.35 11.25
CA THR A 79 36.87 -7.56 10.76
C THR A 79 35.93 -7.16 11.88
N HIS A 80 35.33 -5.97 11.79
CA HIS A 80 34.28 -5.59 12.72
C HIS A 80 33.13 -6.57 12.50
N SER A 81 32.76 -7.34 13.52
CA SER A 81 31.61 -8.24 13.43
C SER A 81 30.37 -7.43 13.06
N ILE A 82 29.47 -8.00 12.27
CA ILE A 82 28.26 -7.30 11.83
C ILE A 82 27.46 -6.80 13.03
N ARG A 83 27.47 -7.55 14.14
CA ARG A 83 26.86 -7.13 15.41
C ARG A 83 27.45 -5.82 15.95
N HIS A 84 28.76 -5.63 15.90
CA HIS A 84 29.38 -4.38 16.35
C HIS A 84 29.00 -3.21 15.45
N LEU A 85 28.93 -3.44 14.14
CA LEU A 85 28.49 -2.41 13.20
C LEU A 85 27.02 -2.02 13.45
N LEU A 86 26.13 -2.99 13.64
CA LEU A 86 24.72 -2.76 13.95
C LEU A 86 24.50 -2.01 15.28
N ALA A 87 25.44 -2.13 16.24
CA ALA A 87 25.36 -1.45 17.53
C ALA A 87 25.74 0.05 17.47
N ILE A 88 26.26 0.55 16.34
CA ILE A 88 26.58 1.97 16.15
C ILE A 88 25.27 2.79 16.27
N ARG A 89 25.24 3.73 17.22
CA ARG A 89 24.03 4.50 17.55
C ARG A 89 23.67 5.52 16.48
N ASN A 90 24.66 6.19 15.90
CA ASN A 90 24.46 7.15 14.82
C ASN A 90 24.11 6.40 13.52
N PRO A 91 22.90 6.53 12.98
CA PRO A 91 22.47 5.78 11.79
C PRO A 91 23.32 6.05 10.55
N THR A 92 23.83 7.28 10.39
CA THR A 92 24.67 7.65 9.25
C THR A 92 26.04 6.99 9.34
N GLU A 93 26.67 7.02 10.52
CA GLU A 93 27.96 6.33 10.76
C GLU A 93 27.80 4.82 10.62
N ARG A 94 26.70 4.26 11.15
CA ARG A 94 26.37 2.83 11.01
C ARG A 94 26.24 2.42 9.55
N THR A 95 25.45 3.17 8.78
CA THR A 95 25.22 2.92 7.36
C THR A 95 26.55 2.97 6.58
N GLN A 96 27.38 3.98 6.85
CA GLN A 96 28.69 4.11 6.21
C GLN A 96 29.60 2.91 6.55
N ALA A 97 29.69 2.52 7.82
CA ALA A 97 30.52 1.41 8.25
C ALA A 97 30.05 0.06 7.66
N LEU A 98 28.74 -0.15 7.57
CA LEU A 98 28.16 -1.34 6.93
C LEU A 98 28.40 -1.34 5.41
N LEU A 99 28.31 -0.19 4.74
CA LEU A 99 28.66 -0.07 3.32
C LEU A 99 30.14 -0.39 3.07
N ASP A 100 31.04 0.12 3.91
CA ASP A 100 32.47 -0.15 3.81
C ASP A 100 32.78 -1.63 4.09
N TYR A 101 32.08 -2.25 5.04
CA TYR A 101 32.13 -3.69 5.28
C TYR A 101 31.72 -4.47 4.03
N VAL A 102 30.52 -4.21 3.48
CA VAL A 102 30.03 -4.88 2.26
C VAL A 102 31.00 -4.69 1.09
N LYS A 103 31.56 -3.48 0.92
CA LYS A 103 32.49 -3.16 -0.17
C LYS A 103 33.79 -3.97 -0.07
N ASN A 104 34.34 -4.16 1.13
CA ASN A 104 35.66 -4.78 1.32
C ASN A 104 35.61 -6.30 1.59
N LEU A 105 34.42 -6.87 1.86
CA LEU A 105 34.29 -8.30 2.17
C LEU A 105 34.65 -9.20 0.97
N PRO A 106 35.55 -10.20 1.11
CA PRO A 106 35.89 -11.11 0.02
C PRO A 106 34.74 -12.08 -0.28
N ALA A 107 34.66 -12.58 -1.53
CA ALA A 107 33.56 -13.43 -1.99
C ALA A 107 33.32 -14.66 -1.11
N SER A 108 34.40 -15.29 -0.63
CA SER A 108 34.36 -16.47 0.24
C SER A 108 33.73 -16.23 1.62
N GLU A 109 33.70 -14.98 2.09
CA GLU A 109 33.14 -14.62 3.40
C GLU A 109 31.69 -14.11 3.31
N ILE A 110 31.19 -13.81 2.11
CA ILE A 110 29.84 -13.28 1.91
C ILE A 110 28.73 -14.23 2.46
N PRO A 111 28.79 -15.57 2.26
CA PRO A 111 27.75 -16.46 2.76
C PRO A 111 27.58 -16.38 4.29
N GLU A 112 28.69 -16.36 5.02
CA GLU A 112 28.66 -16.26 6.49
C GLU A 112 28.21 -14.86 6.93
N ALA A 113 28.62 -13.80 6.23
CA ALA A 113 28.13 -12.45 6.52
C ALA A 113 26.61 -12.31 6.33
N ILE A 114 26.04 -12.89 5.28
CA ILE A 114 24.58 -12.92 5.09
C ILE A 114 23.90 -13.68 6.23
N ALA A 115 24.47 -14.82 6.65
CA ALA A 115 23.94 -15.61 7.76
C ALA A 115 24.02 -14.86 9.10
N GLU A 116 25.13 -14.20 9.40
CA GLU A 116 25.29 -13.39 10.61
C GLU A 116 24.32 -12.22 10.62
N LEU A 117 24.16 -11.51 9.51
CA LEU A 117 23.20 -10.40 9.39
C LEU A 117 21.78 -10.88 9.66
N ARG A 118 21.34 -11.96 9.00
CA ARG A 118 20.01 -12.56 9.20
C ARG A 118 19.76 -13.06 10.63
N ARG A 119 20.80 -13.50 11.35
CA ARG A 119 20.68 -13.87 12.78
C ARG A 119 20.62 -12.65 13.69
N SER A 120 21.23 -11.54 13.27
CA SER A 120 21.38 -10.32 14.08
C SER A 120 20.22 -9.33 13.90
N THR A 121 19.45 -9.45 12.81
CA THR A 121 18.30 -8.59 12.51
C THR A 121 17.03 -9.42 12.30
N PRO A 122 15.87 -9.01 12.83
CA PRO A 122 14.59 -9.61 12.46
C PRO A 122 14.37 -9.59 10.94
N HIS A 123 13.71 -10.60 10.38
CA HIS A 123 13.46 -10.70 8.92
C HIS A 123 12.60 -9.54 8.35
N TRP A 124 11.92 -8.76 9.18
CA TRP A 124 11.15 -7.57 8.77
C TRP A 124 11.96 -6.27 8.88
N ASP A 125 13.18 -6.31 9.44
CA ASP A 125 14.05 -5.15 9.56
C ASP A 125 14.55 -4.68 8.19
N GLN A 126 14.28 -3.41 7.85
CA GLN A 126 14.54 -2.86 6.52
C GLN A 126 16.03 -2.61 6.27
N GLU A 127 16.78 -2.17 7.30
CA GLU A 127 18.22 -1.93 7.20
C GLU A 127 18.97 -3.24 6.97
N GLY A 128 18.70 -4.26 7.80
CA GLY A 128 19.25 -5.60 7.65
C GLY A 128 18.92 -6.23 6.29
N LYS A 129 17.67 -6.09 5.82
CA LYS A 129 17.27 -6.52 4.47
C LYS A 129 18.09 -5.82 3.39
N PHE A 130 18.18 -4.49 3.44
CA PHE A 130 18.94 -3.71 2.46
C PHE A 130 20.40 -4.20 2.35
N PHE A 131 21.10 -4.35 3.47
CA PHE A 131 22.48 -4.84 3.46
C PHE A 131 22.60 -6.31 3.03
N ALA A 132 21.63 -7.16 3.38
CA ALA A 132 21.60 -8.54 2.90
C ALA A 132 21.47 -8.60 1.36
N HIS A 133 20.59 -7.77 0.77
CA HIS A 133 20.45 -7.69 -0.68
C HIS A 133 21.72 -7.19 -1.37
N MET A 134 22.42 -6.20 -0.80
CA MET A 134 23.71 -5.76 -1.35
C MET A 134 24.78 -6.85 -1.30
N LEU A 135 24.86 -7.62 -0.20
CA LEU A 135 25.76 -8.76 -0.09
C LEU A 135 25.40 -9.84 -1.11
N ILE A 136 24.11 -10.18 -1.25
CA ILE A 136 23.62 -11.16 -2.24
C ILE A 136 23.98 -10.73 -3.66
N SER A 137 23.73 -9.48 -4.03
CA SER A 137 24.10 -8.96 -5.36
C SER A 137 25.61 -8.93 -5.54
N LYS A 138 26.39 -8.56 -4.52
CA LYS A 138 27.87 -8.64 -4.61
C LYS A 138 28.32 -10.10 -4.81
N TRP A 139 27.75 -11.04 -4.07
CA TRP A 139 28.09 -12.45 -4.19
C TRP A 139 27.79 -12.97 -5.57
N ALA A 140 26.59 -12.71 -6.08
CA ALA A 140 26.16 -13.09 -7.42
C ALA A 140 27.05 -12.49 -8.53
N ARG A 141 27.70 -11.34 -8.28
CA ARG A 141 28.69 -10.79 -9.22
C ARG A 141 30.04 -11.51 -9.17
N LEU A 142 30.50 -11.86 -7.97
CA LEU A 142 31.84 -12.42 -7.77
C LEU A 142 31.89 -13.93 -7.97
N ASP A 143 30.82 -14.63 -7.61
CA ASP A 143 30.68 -16.09 -7.68
C ASP A 143 29.20 -16.44 -7.97
N PRO A 144 28.78 -16.32 -9.24
CA PRO A 144 27.39 -16.55 -9.64
C PRO A 144 26.94 -17.99 -9.41
N ASP A 145 27.83 -18.97 -9.58
CA ASP A 145 27.47 -20.38 -9.46
C ASP A 145 27.20 -20.75 -7.99
N ALA A 146 28.01 -20.28 -7.04
CA ALA A 146 27.74 -20.46 -5.63
C ALA A 146 26.48 -19.69 -5.16
N ALA A 147 26.28 -18.47 -5.66
CA ALA A 147 25.08 -17.69 -5.35
C ALA A 147 23.79 -18.38 -5.84
N LEU A 148 23.78 -18.95 -7.05
CA LEU A 148 22.66 -19.73 -7.58
C LEU A 148 22.44 -21.03 -6.79
N ALA A 149 23.53 -21.74 -6.44
CA ALA A 149 23.45 -22.96 -5.64
C ALA A 149 22.81 -22.71 -4.26
N SER A 150 23.05 -21.53 -3.67
CA SER A 150 22.48 -21.14 -2.37
C SER A 150 20.95 -21.07 -2.35
N LEU A 151 20.32 -20.91 -3.52
CA LEU A 151 18.86 -20.78 -3.62
C LEU A 151 18.13 -22.12 -3.46
N LYS A 152 18.82 -23.27 -3.57
CA LYS A 152 18.19 -24.60 -3.49
C LYS A 152 17.57 -24.89 -2.12
N GLU A 153 18.15 -24.37 -1.04
CA GLU A 153 17.72 -24.64 0.34
C GLU A 153 17.15 -23.39 1.04
N ILE A 154 16.77 -22.37 0.26
CA ILE A 154 16.33 -21.11 0.84
C ILE A 154 14.95 -21.22 1.52
N ASP A 155 14.83 -20.63 2.72
CA ASP A 155 13.53 -20.46 3.39
C ASP A 155 12.71 -19.40 2.66
N MET A 156 11.89 -19.85 1.71
CA MET A 156 11.03 -18.99 0.88
C MET A 156 10.02 -18.16 1.66
N LYS A 157 9.64 -18.58 2.88
CA LYS A 157 8.71 -17.81 3.72
C LYS A 157 9.39 -16.57 4.30
N ARG A 158 10.69 -16.66 4.59
CA ARG A 158 11.47 -15.56 5.20
C ARG A 158 12.26 -14.74 4.18
N TYR A 159 12.75 -15.37 3.11
CA TYR A 159 13.72 -14.79 2.17
C TYR A 159 13.32 -14.98 0.71
N GLY A 160 12.01 -14.98 0.42
CA GLY A 160 11.48 -15.16 -0.94
C GLY A 160 11.86 -14.06 -1.93
N ASP A 161 12.46 -12.96 -1.47
CA ASP A 161 12.99 -11.84 -2.25
C ASP A 161 14.43 -12.07 -2.74
N ALA A 162 15.20 -12.95 -2.11
CA ALA A 162 16.60 -13.20 -2.45
C ALA A 162 16.82 -13.75 -3.88
N PRO A 163 16.00 -14.68 -4.43
CA PRO A 163 16.17 -15.15 -5.80
C PRO A 163 16.19 -14.01 -6.83
N PHE A 164 15.36 -12.99 -6.66
CA PHE A 164 15.32 -11.83 -7.55
C PHE A 164 16.62 -11.02 -7.51
N SER A 165 17.26 -10.90 -6.36
CA SER A 165 18.53 -10.16 -6.24
C SER A 165 19.71 -10.92 -6.82
N VAL A 166 19.75 -12.24 -6.65
CA VAL A 166 20.74 -13.10 -7.32
C VAL A 166 20.56 -12.97 -8.83
N ILE A 167 19.35 -13.21 -9.33
CA ILE A 167 19.06 -13.25 -10.77
C ILE A 167 19.20 -11.89 -11.43
N SER A 168 18.73 -10.80 -10.82
CA SER A 168 18.96 -9.44 -11.31
C SER A 168 20.46 -9.16 -11.43
N SER A 169 21.23 -9.52 -10.40
CA SER A 169 22.67 -9.27 -10.40
C SER A 169 23.43 -10.10 -11.44
N ILE A 170 23.04 -11.35 -11.66
CA ILE A 170 23.63 -12.20 -12.71
C ILE A 170 23.22 -11.66 -14.08
N ALA A 171 21.93 -11.41 -14.32
CA ALA A 171 21.43 -10.90 -15.59
C ALA A 171 22.02 -9.53 -15.97
N SER A 172 22.39 -8.71 -14.98
CA SER A 172 23.07 -7.42 -15.23
C SER A 172 24.49 -7.55 -15.83
N GLN A 173 25.07 -8.76 -15.81
CA GLN A 173 26.40 -9.05 -16.38
C GLN A 173 26.34 -10.13 -17.47
N ASP A 174 25.53 -11.16 -17.26
CA ASP A 174 25.39 -12.34 -18.10
C ASP A 174 23.92 -12.81 -18.10
N PRO A 175 23.07 -12.21 -18.95
CA PRO A 175 21.68 -12.63 -19.12
C PRO A 175 21.54 -14.12 -19.47
N GLN A 176 22.46 -14.66 -20.27
CA GLN A 176 22.38 -16.04 -20.75
C GLN A 176 22.53 -17.03 -19.61
N ARG A 177 23.48 -16.81 -18.68
CA ARG A 177 23.61 -17.63 -17.48
C ARG A 177 22.34 -17.62 -16.63
N ALA A 178 21.71 -16.45 -16.45
CA ALA A 178 20.45 -16.36 -15.70
C ALA A 178 19.31 -17.12 -16.39
N ILE A 179 19.23 -17.06 -17.72
CA ILE A 179 18.25 -17.79 -18.54
C ILE A 179 18.49 -19.29 -18.46
N THR A 180 19.73 -19.75 -18.58
CA THR A 180 20.09 -21.17 -18.46
C THR A 180 19.65 -21.72 -17.11
N TRP A 181 19.92 -20.99 -16.02
CA TRP A 181 19.47 -21.42 -14.70
C TRP A 181 17.95 -21.40 -14.56
N LEU A 182 17.25 -20.40 -15.10
CA LEU A 182 15.78 -20.33 -15.06
C LEU A 182 15.12 -21.47 -15.82
N ASN A 183 15.77 -21.99 -16.87
CA ASN A 183 15.25 -23.07 -17.70
C ASN A 183 15.79 -24.46 -17.31
N ASP A 184 16.53 -24.58 -16.22
CA ASP A 184 17.00 -25.86 -15.71
C ASP A 184 15.82 -26.64 -15.09
N ASP A 185 15.58 -27.86 -15.57
CA ASP A 185 14.51 -28.73 -15.06
C ASP A 185 14.69 -29.07 -13.56
N GLN A 186 15.91 -29.01 -13.04
CA GLN A 186 16.21 -29.20 -11.62
C GLN A 186 15.95 -27.94 -10.78
N ASN A 187 15.62 -26.82 -11.41
CA ASN A 187 15.34 -25.57 -10.71
C ASN A 187 13.91 -25.59 -10.13
N PRO A 188 13.72 -25.60 -8.80
CA PRO A 188 12.40 -25.58 -8.19
C PRO A 188 11.62 -24.29 -8.48
N PHE A 189 12.30 -23.20 -8.86
CA PHE A 189 11.67 -21.94 -9.23
C PHE A 189 11.15 -21.95 -10.67
N ALA A 190 11.77 -22.72 -11.57
CA ALA A 190 11.33 -22.88 -12.95
C ALA A 190 10.00 -23.63 -13.03
N SER A 191 9.88 -24.71 -12.25
CA SER A 191 8.65 -25.52 -12.17
C SER A 191 7.47 -24.81 -11.49
N ASN A 192 7.74 -23.74 -10.74
CA ASN A 192 6.72 -22.87 -10.17
C ASN A 192 6.36 -21.76 -11.16
N LYS A 193 5.22 -21.91 -11.86
CA LYS A 193 4.75 -20.95 -12.89
C LYS A 193 4.79 -19.49 -12.45
N TRP A 194 4.33 -19.21 -11.22
CA TRP A 194 4.34 -17.85 -10.67
C TRP A 194 5.78 -17.34 -10.57
N MET A 195 6.67 -18.10 -9.93
CA MET A 195 8.05 -17.68 -9.76
C MET A 195 8.80 -17.55 -11.09
N GLY A 196 8.62 -18.51 -12.01
CA GLY A 196 9.24 -18.48 -13.33
C GLY A 196 8.88 -17.20 -14.10
N GLN A 197 7.62 -16.78 -14.04
CA GLN A 197 7.16 -15.52 -14.63
C GLN A 197 7.89 -14.29 -14.06
N PHE A 198 7.95 -14.13 -12.73
CA PHE A 198 8.59 -12.94 -12.13
C PHE A 198 10.11 -12.92 -12.34
N LEU A 199 10.76 -14.09 -12.33
CA LEU A 199 12.19 -14.20 -12.62
C LEU A 199 12.49 -13.87 -14.07
N ALA A 200 11.66 -14.32 -15.02
CA ALA A 200 11.79 -13.94 -16.42
C ALA A 200 11.66 -12.42 -16.63
N GLY A 201 10.72 -11.79 -15.91
CA GLY A 201 10.58 -10.32 -15.86
C GLY A 201 11.79 -9.61 -15.25
N THR A 202 12.44 -10.23 -14.26
CA THR A 202 13.65 -9.69 -13.65
C THR A 202 14.85 -9.77 -14.59
N ILE A 203 15.02 -10.89 -15.29
CA ILE A 203 16.08 -11.08 -16.29
C ILE A 203 15.93 -10.04 -17.42
N SER A 204 14.75 -9.98 -18.03
CA SER A 204 14.46 -9.03 -19.13
C SER A 204 14.67 -7.58 -18.73
N LYS A 205 14.26 -7.20 -17.53
CA LYS A 205 14.46 -5.84 -16.99
C LYS A 205 15.94 -5.44 -16.88
N GLU A 206 16.83 -6.39 -16.61
CA GLU A 206 18.28 -6.12 -16.57
C GLU A 206 18.92 -6.25 -17.95
N TRP A 207 18.46 -7.18 -18.77
CA TRP A 207 18.99 -7.39 -20.12
C TRP A 207 18.63 -6.25 -21.07
N VAL A 208 17.41 -5.71 -20.99
CA VAL A 208 16.97 -4.58 -21.83
C VAL A 208 17.84 -3.32 -21.67
N LYS A 209 18.55 -3.17 -20.54
CA LYS A 209 19.50 -2.07 -20.32
C LYS A 209 20.80 -2.25 -21.12
N GLN A 210 21.12 -3.47 -21.53
CA GLN A 210 22.33 -3.84 -22.26
C GLN A 210 22.04 -4.01 -23.75
N ASP A 211 20.99 -4.77 -24.09
CA ASP A 211 20.59 -5.10 -25.46
C ASP A 211 19.05 -5.23 -25.52
N PRO A 212 18.33 -4.12 -25.81
CA PRO A 212 16.88 -4.12 -25.87
C PRO A 212 16.30 -5.08 -26.92
N GLU A 213 16.96 -5.19 -28.07
CA GLU A 213 16.50 -5.99 -29.20
C GLU A 213 16.61 -7.50 -28.89
N ALA A 214 17.75 -7.96 -28.36
CA ALA A 214 17.93 -9.35 -27.97
C ALA A 214 17.03 -9.73 -26.79
N ALA A 215 16.85 -8.83 -25.82
CA ALA A 215 15.93 -9.06 -24.70
C ALA A 215 14.48 -9.20 -25.16
N LEU A 216 14.04 -8.37 -26.13
CA LEU A 216 12.70 -8.46 -26.71
C LEU A 216 12.51 -9.74 -27.51
N GLU A 217 13.49 -10.12 -28.32
CA GLU A 217 13.46 -11.37 -29.08
C GLU A 217 13.35 -12.59 -28.15
N TRP A 218 14.14 -12.62 -27.08
CA TRP A 218 14.02 -13.66 -26.06
C TRP A 218 12.63 -13.65 -25.40
N ALA A 219 12.15 -12.49 -24.96
CA ALA A 219 10.85 -12.37 -24.29
C ALA A 219 9.67 -12.85 -25.15
N ARG A 220 9.77 -12.80 -26.48
CA ARG A 220 8.77 -13.34 -27.42
C ARG A 220 8.81 -14.87 -27.51
N ASN A 221 9.98 -15.47 -27.29
CA ASN A 221 10.25 -16.88 -27.56
C ASN A 221 10.37 -17.76 -26.30
N VAL A 222 10.31 -17.20 -25.09
CA VAL A 222 10.26 -17.97 -23.84
C VAL A 222 9.00 -18.84 -23.72
N PRO A 223 9.03 -19.86 -22.83
CA PRO A 223 7.84 -20.63 -22.44
C PRO A 223 6.64 -19.73 -22.10
N SER A 224 5.44 -20.21 -22.41
CA SER A 224 4.21 -19.39 -22.32
C SER A 224 3.91 -18.87 -20.92
N ASP A 225 4.27 -19.62 -19.87
CA ASP A 225 4.15 -19.24 -18.47
C ASP A 225 5.17 -18.17 -18.04
N GLN A 226 6.28 -18.02 -18.76
CA GLN A 226 7.30 -16.99 -18.52
C GLN A 226 7.09 -15.73 -19.38
N ARG A 227 6.43 -15.88 -20.53
CA ARG A 227 6.31 -14.87 -21.60
C ARG A 227 5.78 -13.52 -21.13
N ILE A 228 4.69 -13.51 -20.37
CA ILE A 228 4.11 -12.26 -19.88
C ILE A 228 5.06 -11.53 -18.94
N GLY A 229 5.73 -12.26 -18.04
CA GLY A 229 6.73 -11.68 -17.15
C GLY A 229 7.88 -11.06 -17.93
N ALA A 230 8.44 -11.80 -18.90
CA ALA A 230 9.52 -11.30 -19.76
C ALA A 230 9.11 -10.07 -20.57
N LEU A 231 7.94 -10.09 -21.21
CA LEU A 231 7.44 -8.96 -22.01
C LEU A 231 7.14 -7.73 -21.14
N THR A 232 6.56 -7.90 -19.95
CA THR A 232 6.40 -6.83 -18.97
C THR A 232 7.76 -6.23 -18.58
N GLY A 233 8.77 -7.07 -18.32
CA GLY A 233 10.10 -6.61 -17.94
C GLY A 233 10.78 -5.79 -19.04
N VAL A 234 10.72 -6.25 -20.30
CA VAL A 234 11.27 -5.51 -21.45
C VAL A 234 10.46 -4.25 -21.73
N LEU A 235 9.17 -4.38 -22.05
CA LEU A 235 8.37 -3.26 -22.55
C LEU A 235 8.04 -2.24 -21.46
N GLY A 236 7.86 -2.68 -20.21
CA GLY A 236 7.73 -1.76 -19.07
C GLY A 236 8.99 -0.92 -18.89
N SER A 237 10.18 -1.51 -19.02
CA SER A 237 11.45 -0.76 -18.94
C SER A 237 11.63 0.20 -20.11
N ILE A 238 11.28 -0.19 -21.34
CA ILE A 238 11.27 0.73 -22.49
C ILE A 238 10.29 1.87 -22.24
N ALA A 239 9.11 1.59 -21.68
CA ALA A 239 8.10 2.61 -21.40
C ALA A 239 8.57 3.66 -20.38
N MET A 240 9.48 3.29 -19.47
CA MET A 240 10.11 4.23 -18.55
C MET A 240 10.98 5.28 -19.26
N THR A 241 11.39 5.08 -20.51
CA THR A 241 12.18 6.06 -21.29
C THR A 241 11.42 6.57 -22.52
N ASP A 242 10.77 5.68 -23.26
CA ASP A 242 10.08 5.91 -24.53
C ASP A 242 8.76 5.10 -24.55
N PRO A 243 7.68 5.64 -23.95
CA PRO A 243 6.40 4.94 -23.86
C PRO A 243 5.72 4.76 -25.21
N GLN A 244 5.93 5.63 -26.18
CA GLN A 244 5.40 5.49 -27.53
C GLN A 244 6.02 4.29 -28.25
N ARG A 245 7.34 4.11 -28.15
CA ARG A 245 8.02 2.93 -28.70
C ARG A 245 7.52 1.65 -28.02
N ALA A 246 7.41 1.64 -26.70
CA ALA A 246 6.89 0.48 -25.96
C ALA A 246 5.46 0.13 -26.40
N ALA A 247 4.58 1.12 -26.49
CA ALA A 247 3.20 0.97 -26.96
C ALA A 247 3.15 0.36 -28.37
N LYS A 248 3.95 0.88 -29.32
CA LYS A 248 4.02 0.33 -30.68
C LYS A 248 4.45 -1.13 -30.69
N LEU A 249 5.50 -1.48 -29.94
CA LEU A 249 5.99 -2.85 -29.84
C LEU A 249 4.98 -3.79 -29.16
N ALA A 250 4.20 -3.28 -28.22
CA ALA A 250 3.17 -4.06 -27.54
C ALA A 250 2.01 -4.45 -28.45
N MET A 251 1.70 -3.61 -29.45
CA MET A 251 0.66 -3.94 -30.44
C MET A 251 1.03 -5.14 -31.32
N GLU A 252 2.32 -5.47 -31.44
CA GLU A 252 2.83 -6.62 -32.18
C GLU A 252 2.79 -7.93 -31.37
N ILE A 253 2.48 -7.87 -30.07
CA ILE A 253 2.36 -9.05 -29.21
C ILE A 253 1.02 -9.72 -29.49
N GLU A 254 1.01 -11.04 -29.55
CA GLU A 254 -0.20 -11.86 -29.60
C GLU A 254 -0.25 -12.82 -28.41
N GLY A 255 -1.46 -13.23 -28.03
CA GLY A 255 -1.72 -14.26 -27.01
C GLY A 255 -2.26 -13.73 -25.68
N ASP A 256 -2.66 -14.69 -24.84
CA ASP A 256 -3.27 -14.43 -23.54
C ASP A 256 -2.32 -13.67 -22.61
N GLY A 257 -2.83 -12.68 -21.89
CA GLY A 257 -2.07 -11.90 -20.92
C GLY A 257 -1.46 -10.60 -21.47
N ARG A 258 -1.61 -10.31 -22.77
CA ARG A 258 -1.20 -9.05 -23.40
C ARG A 258 -1.76 -7.82 -22.67
N GLU A 259 -2.97 -7.89 -22.15
CA GLU A 259 -3.61 -6.82 -21.38
C GLU A 259 -2.83 -6.43 -20.11
N HIS A 260 -2.03 -7.34 -19.55
CA HIS A 260 -1.13 -7.02 -18.44
C HIS A 260 0.04 -6.14 -18.90
N VAL A 261 0.68 -6.52 -20.01
CA VAL A 261 1.80 -5.77 -20.59
C VAL A 261 1.36 -4.36 -21.00
N LEU A 262 0.19 -4.24 -21.64
CA LEU A 262 -0.39 -2.96 -22.02
C LEU A 262 -0.65 -2.07 -20.79
N ALA A 263 -1.15 -2.66 -19.70
CA ALA A 263 -1.43 -1.92 -18.48
C ALA A 263 -0.17 -1.44 -17.74
N ASP A 264 0.94 -2.17 -17.83
CA ASP A 264 2.24 -1.76 -17.26
C ASP A 264 2.87 -0.61 -18.06
N ILE A 265 2.75 -0.65 -19.40
CA ILE A 265 3.15 0.46 -20.28
C ILE A 265 2.31 1.69 -19.96
N ALA A 266 0.98 1.54 -19.84
CA ALA A 266 0.07 2.63 -19.52
C ALA A 266 0.42 3.29 -18.17
N GLN A 267 0.72 2.48 -17.15
CA GLN A 267 1.18 2.97 -15.85
C GLN A 267 2.47 3.80 -15.98
N SER A 268 3.46 3.27 -16.69
CA SER A 268 4.77 3.92 -16.87
C SER A 268 4.66 5.22 -17.69
N TRP A 269 3.83 5.22 -18.72
CA TRP A 269 3.54 6.40 -19.53
C TRP A 269 2.82 7.46 -18.68
N ALA A 270 1.79 7.06 -17.93
CA ALA A 270 0.99 7.98 -17.12
C ALA A 270 1.83 8.66 -16.03
N ALA A 271 2.92 8.05 -15.56
CA ALA A 271 3.82 8.67 -14.60
C ALA A 271 4.55 9.91 -15.16
N LYS A 272 4.66 10.03 -16.49
CA LYS A 272 5.28 11.17 -17.19
C LYS A 272 4.26 12.07 -17.89
N ASP A 273 3.30 11.45 -18.55
CA ASP A 273 2.28 12.12 -19.36
C ASP A 273 0.95 11.34 -19.25
N PRO A 274 0.14 11.63 -18.21
CA PRO A 274 -1.15 11.00 -18.01
C PRO A 274 -2.11 11.15 -19.20
N ARG A 275 -2.06 12.29 -19.89
CA ARG A 275 -2.97 12.60 -21.01
C ARG A 275 -2.59 11.83 -22.26
N GLY A 276 -1.29 11.75 -22.58
CA GLY A 276 -0.80 10.91 -23.67
C GLY A 276 -1.05 9.41 -23.44
N ALA A 277 -0.83 8.93 -22.21
CA ALA A 277 -1.15 7.57 -21.82
C ALA A 277 -2.65 7.27 -22.00
N LEU A 278 -3.50 8.18 -21.55
CA LEU A 278 -4.95 8.06 -21.71
C LEU A 278 -5.36 7.98 -23.18
N ALA A 279 -4.85 8.88 -24.02
CA ALA A 279 -5.16 8.87 -25.46
C ALA A 279 -4.77 7.56 -26.14
N TRP A 280 -3.63 6.97 -25.74
CA TRP A 280 -3.24 5.64 -26.23
C TRP A 280 -4.17 4.55 -25.71
N VAL A 281 -4.50 4.55 -24.42
CA VAL A 281 -5.40 3.56 -23.82
C VAL A 281 -6.80 3.59 -24.45
N GLU A 282 -7.31 4.77 -24.78
CA GLU A 282 -8.60 4.92 -25.48
C GLU A 282 -8.60 4.26 -26.87
N SER A 283 -7.44 4.15 -27.51
CA SER A 283 -7.28 3.46 -28.81
C SER A 283 -7.25 1.93 -28.73
N LEU A 284 -7.09 1.36 -27.51
CA LEU A 284 -7.08 -0.09 -27.30
C LEU A 284 -8.48 -0.70 -27.48
N SER A 285 -8.55 -2.00 -27.71
CA SER A 285 -9.83 -2.72 -27.80
C SER A 285 -10.56 -2.76 -26.45
N ASP A 286 -11.85 -3.05 -26.46
CA ASP A 286 -12.69 -3.02 -25.24
C ASP A 286 -12.29 -4.06 -24.18
N ASP A 287 -11.65 -5.16 -24.59
CA ASP A 287 -11.11 -6.20 -23.71
C ASP A 287 -9.74 -5.83 -23.10
N GLU A 288 -8.92 -5.06 -23.82
CA GLU A 288 -7.60 -4.62 -23.37
C GLU A 288 -7.64 -3.33 -22.53
N ARG A 289 -8.52 -2.40 -22.90
CA ARG A 289 -8.63 -1.06 -22.33
C ARG A 289 -8.86 -1.02 -20.82
N PRO A 290 -9.73 -1.85 -20.19
CA PRO A 290 -10.16 -1.62 -18.81
C PRO A 290 -9.02 -1.62 -17.79
N ARG A 291 -8.05 -2.53 -17.93
CA ARG A 291 -6.92 -2.63 -17.00
C ARG A 291 -5.94 -1.48 -17.20
N ALA A 292 -5.62 -1.16 -18.45
CA ALA A 292 -4.72 -0.07 -18.79
C ALA A 292 -5.30 1.30 -18.38
N LEU A 293 -6.62 1.48 -18.54
CA LEU A 293 -7.33 2.69 -18.10
C LEU A 293 -7.32 2.83 -16.58
N ASN A 294 -7.58 1.74 -15.84
CA ASN A 294 -7.50 1.74 -14.38
C ASN A 294 -6.10 2.19 -13.90
N ASN A 295 -5.04 1.57 -14.43
CA ASN A 295 -3.66 1.92 -14.07
C ASN A 295 -3.33 3.38 -14.41
N THR A 296 -3.76 3.86 -15.59
CA THR A 296 -3.56 5.25 -16.02
C THR A 296 -4.25 6.22 -15.07
N LEU A 297 -5.52 6.00 -14.75
CA LEU A 297 -6.30 6.84 -13.85
C LEU A 297 -5.74 6.83 -12.43
N ALA A 298 -5.28 5.68 -11.94
CA ALA A 298 -4.67 5.59 -10.62
C ALA A 298 -3.39 6.43 -10.52
N ILE A 299 -2.53 6.42 -11.56
CA ILE A 299 -1.33 7.26 -11.59
C ILE A 299 -1.69 8.73 -11.78
N TRP A 300 -2.62 9.04 -12.68
CA TRP A 300 -3.08 10.41 -12.91
C TRP A 300 -3.68 11.01 -11.63
N ALA A 301 -4.47 10.25 -10.89
CA ALA A 301 -5.08 10.71 -9.65
C ALA A 301 -4.07 10.93 -8.51
N ARG A 302 -2.91 10.24 -8.53
CA ARG A 302 -1.83 10.47 -7.57
C ARG A 302 -1.14 11.83 -7.79
N THR A 303 -1.05 12.28 -9.05
CA THR A 303 -0.33 13.51 -9.43
C THR A 303 -1.26 14.71 -9.60
N GLU A 304 -2.36 14.53 -10.34
CA GLU A 304 -3.38 15.54 -10.68
C GLU A 304 -4.81 15.01 -10.38
N PRO A 305 -5.19 14.81 -9.11
CA PRO A 305 -6.46 14.21 -8.72
C PRO A 305 -7.69 14.90 -9.31
N ASN A 306 -7.73 16.24 -9.31
CA ASN A 306 -8.86 17.00 -9.85
C ASN A 306 -9.04 16.77 -11.36
N ALA A 307 -7.95 16.71 -12.14
CA ALA A 307 -8.03 16.49 -13.58
C ALA A 307 -8.48 15.05 -13.90
N ALA A 308 -7.99 14.05 -13.16
CA ALA A 308 -8.46 12.68 -13.30
C ALA A 308 -9.94 12.53 -12.92
N ALA A 309 -10.37 13.23 -11.87
CA ALA A 309 -11.74 13.28 -11.40
C ALA A 309 -12.70 13.93 -12.40
N GLU A 310 -12.28 15.03 -13.03
CA GLU A 310 -13.01 15.68 -14.13
C GLU A 310 -13.16 14.74 -15.32
N TYR A 311 -12.09 14.05 -15.72
CA TYR A 311 -12.16 13.06 -16.80
C TYR A 311 -13.19 11.96 -16.48
N VAL A 312 -13.14 11.40 -15.27
CA VAL A 312 -14.11 10.38 -14.86
C VAL A 312 -15.53 10.95 -14.93
N ALA A 313 -15.78 12.13 -14.35
CA ALA A 313 -17.10 12.77 -14.36
C ALA A 313 -17.67 13.00 -15.78
N MET A 314 -16.82 13.37 -16.74
CA MET A 314 -17.20 13.55 -18.15
C MET A 314 -17.47 12.24 -18.90
N ASN A 315 -16.91 11.12 -18.42
CA ASN A 315 -16.96 9.81 -19.08
C ASN A 315 -17.70 8.75 -18.24
N LEU A 316 -18.60 9.18 -17.34
CA LEU A 316 -19.44 8.28 -16.56
C LEU A 316 -20.51 7.63 -17.46
N ASP A 317 -20.17 6.49 -18.06
CA ASP A 317 -21.15 5.53 -18.54
C ASP A 317 -21.71 4.74 -17.35
N ALA A 318 -23.03 4.54 -17.31
CA ALA A 318 -23.75 3.91 -16.20
C ALA A 318 -23.16 2.54 -15.83
N ASP A 319 -22.75 1.74 -16.83
CA ASP A 319 -22.22 0.39 -16.61
C ASP A 319 -20.77 0.35 -16.10
N LYS A 320 -19.97 1.41 -16.36
CA LYS A 320 -18.52 1.45 -16.10
C LYS A 320 -18.12 2.43 -14.99
N SER A 321 -19.03 3.29 -14.58
CA SER A 321 -18.87 4.35 -13.56
C SER A 321 -18.14 3.88 -12.29
N HIS A 322 -18.61 2.80 -11.66
CA HIS A 322 -18.08 2.35 -10.37
C HIS A 322 -16.59 1.98 -10.40
N LYS A 323 -16.07 1.42 -11.50
CA LYS A 323 -14.65 1.05 -11.61
C LYS A 323 -13.77 2.29 -11.73
N LEU A 324 -14.16 3.24 -12.57
CA LEU A 324 -13.41 4.48 -12.78
C LEU A 324 -13.39 5.35 -11.52
N VAL A 325 -14.54 5.49 -10.86
CA VAL A 325 -14.65 6.21 -9.59
C VAL A 325 -13.75 5.56 -8.54
N LYS A 326 -13.75 4.23 -8.45
CA LYS A 326 -12.86 3.50 -7.53
C LYS A 326 -11.38 3.76 -7.82
N SER A 327 -10.93 3.67 -9.08
CA SER A 327 -9.53 3.88 -9.46
C SER A 327 -8.98 5.25 -9.03
N VAL A 328 -9.76 6.31 -9.25
CA VAL A 328 -9.37 7.67 -8.84
C VAL A 328 -9.44 7.81 -7.32
N THR A 329 -10.48 7.26 -6.69
CA THR A 329 -10.67 7.33 -5.23
C THR A 329 -9.52 6.68 -4.48
N GLU A 330 -9.13 5.45 -4.81
CA GLU A 330 -8.07 4.69 -4.12
C GLU A 330 -6.73 5.45 -4.10
N ALA A 331 -6.43 6.20 -5.18
CA ALA A 331 -5.25 7.04 -5.26
C ALA A 331 -5.39 8.35 -4.47
N TRP A 332 -6.56 9.00 -4.55
CA TRP A 332 -6.78 10.33 -3.96
C TRP A 332 -6.91 10.28 -2.43
N VAL A 333 -7.58 9.25 -1.89
CA VAL A 333 -7.85 9.12 -0.43
C VAL A 333 -6.58 9.00 0.40
N ALA A 334 -5.48 8.53 -0.18
CA ALA A 334 -4.19 8.46 0.49
C ALA A 334 -3.63 9.85 0.86
N LYS A 335 -3.98 10.90 0.10
CA LYS A 335 -3.48 12.27 0.31
C LYS A 335 -4.55 13.20 0.88
N ALA A 336 -5.74 13.18 0.29
CA ALA A 336 -6.84 14.10 0.59
C ALA A 336 -8.20 13.34 0.59
N PRO A 337 -8.48 12.56 1.64
CA PRO A 337 -9.71 11.76 1.70
C PRO A 337 -10.98 12.62 1.80
N ASP A 338 -10.88 13.85 2.32
CA ASP A 338 -12.00 14.78 2.39
C ASP A 338 -12.38 15.36 1.02
N GLU A 339 -11.38 15.70 0.20
CA GLU A 339 -11.60 16.14 -1.18
C GLU A 339 -12.18 15.02 -2.04
N ALA A 340 -11.64 13.80 -1.90
CA ALA A 340 -12.15 12.62 -2.60
C ALA A 340 -13.62 12.33 -2.24
N ALA A 341 -13.98 12.39 -0.95
CA ALA A 341 -15.37 12.25 -0.52
C ALA A 341 -16.26 13.34 -1.12
N LYS A 342 -15.85 14.61 -1.05
CA LYS A 342 -16.61 15.72 -1.64
C LYS A 342 -16.82 15.52 -3.14
N TRP A 343 -15.82 15.06 -3.88
CA TRP A 343 -15.95 14.74 -5.30
C TRP A 343 -16.96 13.62 -5.56
N ILE A 344 -16.88 12.49 -4.86
CA ILE A 344 -17.82 11.36 -5.04
C ILE A 344 -19.26 11.81 -4.79
N ALA A 345 -19.50 12.71 -3.84
CA ALA A 345 -20.82 13.27 -3.55
C ALA A 345 -21.41 14.11 -4.70
N THR A 346 -20.58 14.60 -5.63
CA THR A 346 -21.06 15.33 -6.83
C THR A 346 -21.44 14.41 -7.99
N LEU A 347 -21.07 13.13 -7.93
CA LEU A 347 -21.24 12.22 -9.05
C LEU A 347 -22.64 11.60 -9.07
N PRO A 348 -23.24 11.42 -10.26
CA PRO A 348 -24.48 10.67 -10.42
C PRO A 348 -24.21 9.15 -10.39
N VAL A 349 -23.70 8.65 -9.26
CA VAL A 349 -23.35 7.23 -9.08
C VAL A 349 -24.49 6.42 -8.48
N ASP A 350 -24.60 5.17 -8.93
CA ASP A 350 -25.46 4.15 -8.32
C ASP A 350 -24.85 3.64 -7.00
N GLU A 351 -25.50 2.64 -6.39
CA GLU A 351 -24.99 2.00 -5.17
C GLU A 351 -23.57 1.41 -5.34
N LYS A 352 -23.23 0.90 -6.54
CA LYS A 352 -21.91 0.32 -6.78
C LYS A 352 -20.83 1.39 -6.82
N GLY A 353 -21.09 2.52 -7.48
CA GLY A 353 -20.18 3.67 -7.48
C GLY A 353 -20.09 4.35 -6.11
N ALA A 354 -21.18 4.37 -5.35
CA ALA A 354 -21.21 4.89 -3.99
C ALA A 354 -20.31 4.12 -3.02
N LYS A 355 -19.92 2.86 -3.29
CA LYS A 355 -18.99 2.11 -2.43
C LYS A 355 -17.63 2.80 -2.27
N ALA A 356 -17.20 3.60 -3.25
CA ALA A 356 -15.98 4.40 -3.14
C ALA A 356 -16.09 5.42 -1.98
N MET A 357 -17.30 5.91 -1.68
CA MET A 357 -17.54 6.80 -0.54
C MET A 357 -17.22 6.12 0.80
N SER A 358 -17.49 4.83 0.93
CA SER A 358 -17.18 4.09 2.16
C SER A 358 -15.68 4.10 2.45
N ASP A 359 -14.85 3.94 1.42
CA ASP A 359 -13.39 3.99 1.55
C ASP A 359 -12.89 5.40 1.87
N ALA A 360 -13.37 6.40 1.13
CA ALA A 360 -13.05 7.80 1.38
C ALA A 360 -13.41 8.23 2.81
N MET A 361 -14.60 7.85 3.29
CA MET A 361 -15.04 8.14 4.65
C MET A 361 -14.27 7.35 5.71
N TRP A 362 -13.85 6.12 5.43
CA TRP A 362 -13.00 5.37 6.36
C TRP A 362 -11.65 6.07 6.56
N HIS A 363 -11.00 6.50 5.47
CA HIS A 363 -9.75 7.25 5.52
C HIS A 363 -9.91 8.63 6.16
N TRP A 364 -10.96 9.38 5.79
CA TRP A 364 -11.23 10.69 6.36
C TRP A 364 -11.50 10.57 7.87
N THR A 365 -12.33 9.62 8.29
CA THR A 365 -12.67 9.42 9.70
C THR A 365 -11.46 9.04 10.55
N ASN A 366 -10.54 8.22 10.03
CA ASN A 366 -9.29 7.90 10.73
C ASN A 366 -8.35 9.10 10.86
N LYS A 367 -8.37 10.01 9.88
CA LYS A 367 -7.52 11.21 9.85
C LYS A 367 -8.11 12.37 10.67
N ASN A 368 -9.39 12.65 10.50
CA ASN A 368 -10.12 13.72 11.15
C ASN A 368 -11.60 13.31 11.32
N PRO A 369 -11.90 12.58 12.42
CA PRO A 369 -13.23 12.05 12.66
C PRO A 369 -14.31 13.13 12.65
N LYS A 370 -14.10 14.19 13.43
CA LYS A 370 -15.09 15.27 13.63
C LYS A 370 -15.54 15.92 12.33
N ASP A 371 -14.60 16.31 11.47
CA ASP A 371 -14.93 16.98 10.21
C ASP A 371 -15.63 16.03 9.25
N ALA A 372 -15.21 14.75 9.21
CA ALA A 372 -15.84 13.71 8.41
C ALA A 372 -17.31 13.50 8.82
N ALA A 373 -17.57 13.36 10.14
CA ALA A 373 -18.91 13.19 10.68
C ALA A 373 -19.81 14.40 10.44
N THR A 374 -19.26 15.62 10.62
CA THR A 374 -20.01 16.87 10.40
C THR A 374 -20.41 16.98 8.94
N TRP A 375 -19.47 16.79 8.02
CA TRP A 375 -19.76 16.86 6.58
C TRP A 375 -20.75 15.79 6.13
N LEU A 376 -20.61 14.55 6.64
CA LEU A 376 -21.51 13.45 6.29
C LEU A 376 -22.94 13.66 6.80
N ALA A 377 -23.10 14.28 7.97
CA ALA A 377 -24.41 14.60 8.54
C ALA A 377 -25.25 15.49 7.61
N ASP A 378 -24.59 16.43 6.93
CA ASP A 378 -25.21 17.41 6.03
C ASP A 378 -25.50 16.86 4.62
N GLN A 379 -25.06 15.64 4.30
CA GLN A 379 -25.31 15.03 2.99
C GLN A 379 -26.80 14.63 2.85
N PRO A 380 -27.37 14.71 1.65
CA PRO A 380 -28.73 14.25 1.40
C PRO A 380 -28.84 12.72 1.57
N ALA A 381 -30.01 12.26 2.00
CA ALA A 381 -30.30 10.83 2.07
C ALA A 381 -30.19 10.18 0.68
N GLY A 382 -29.51 9.04 0.59
CA GLY A 382 -29.27 8.32 -0.65
C GLY A 382 -28.06 7.38 -0.58
N PRO A 383 -27.77 6.65 -1.67
CA PRO A 383 -26.73 5.62 -1.69
C PRO A 383 -25.35 6.12 -1.27
N VAL A 384 -24.98 7.34 -1.69
CA VAL A 384 -23.70 7.95 -1.34
C VAL A 384 -23.57 8.19 0.16
N ARG A 385 -24.58 8.80 0.80
CA ARG A 385 -24.59 9.02 2.25
C ARG A 385 -24.60 7.71 3.01
N ASP A 386 -25.41 6.75 2.57
CA ASP A 386 -25.51 5.43 3.19
C ASP A 386 -24.15 4.69 3.20
N GLN A 387 -23.44 4.70 2.07
CA GLN A 387 -22.08 4.12 1.99
C GLN A 387 -21.05 4.92 2.80
N GLY A 388 -21.18 6.25 2.84
CA GLY A 388 -20.36 7.10 3.70
C GLY A 388 -20.53 6.77 5.18
N ILE A 389 -21.76 6.50 5.62
CA ILE A 389 -22.06 6.06 6.98
C ILE A 389 -21.42 4.71 7.26
N THR A 390 -21.48 3.74 6.34
CA THR A 390 -20.78 2.46 6.50
C THR A 390 -19.28 2.65 6.70
N GLY A 391 -18.65 3.54 5.92
CA GLY A 391 -17.22 3.87 6.06
C GLY A 391 -16.87 4.52 7.40
N LEU A 392 -17.66 5.51 7.80
CA LEU A 392 -17.50 6.22 9.07
C LEU A 392 -17.71 5.29 10.26
N ALA A 393 -18.78 4.50 10.27
CA ALA A 393 -19.07 3.53 11.32
C ALA A 393 -17.93 2.52 11.44
N LYS A 394 -17.42 2.00 10.33
CA LYS A 394 -16.28 1.06 10.32
C LYS A 394 -15.01 1.68 10.92
N ALA A 395 -14.68 2.93 10.58
CA ALA A 395 -13.49 3.60 11.11
C ALA A 395 -13.64 3.99 12.58
N SER A 396 -14.83 4.41 13.00
CA SER A 396 -15.11 4.83 14.37
C SER A 396 -15.33 3.67 15.35
N PHE A 397 -15.58 2.45 14.86
CA PHE A 397 -15.96 1.30 15.67
C PHE A 397 -14.94 0.93 16.76
N GLU A 398 -13.64 0.97 16.44
CA GLU A 398 -12.58 0.69 17.41
C GLU A 398 -12.55 1.69 18.57
N PHE A 399 -13.00 2.93 18.32
CA PHE A 399 -12.96 4.02 19.29
C PHE A 399 -14.24 4.14 20.10
N ASP A 400 -15.40 4.04 19.42
CA ASP A 400 -16.71 4.16 20.03
C ASP A 400 -17.73 3.28 19.28
N LYS A 401 -17.86 2.04 19.77
CA LYS A 401 -18.75 1.02 19.21
C LYS A 401 -20.22 1.45 19.24
N ALA A 402 -20.64 2.13 20.32
CA ALA A 402 -22.01 2.58 20.50
C ALA A 402 -22.36 3.69 19.50
N ALA A 403 -21.49 4.68 19.35
CA ALA A 403 -21.65 5.76 18.38
C ALA A 403 -21.57 5.25 16.94
N ALA A 404 -20.62 4.35 16.64
CA ALA A 404 -20.49 3.73 15.32
C ALA A 404 -21.77 2.99 14.90
N LEU A 405 -22.35 2.19 15.80
CA LEU A 405 -23.62 1.51 15.53
C LEU A 405 -24.83 2.43 15.55
N SER A 406 -24.80 3.55 16.28
CA SER A 406 -25.85 4.58 16.17
C SER A 406 -25.86 5.21 14.79
N TRP A 407 -24.68 5.48 14.20
CA TRP A 407 -24.58 6.00 12.84
C TRP A 407 -25.20 5.05 11.81
N THR A 408 -25.01 3.73 11.92
CA THR A 408 -25.59 2.79 10.94
C THR A 408 -27.12 2.86 10.89
N ARG A 409 -27.78 3.36 11.95
CA ARG A 409 -29.23 3.56 11.97
C ARG A 409 -29.71 4.69 11.05
N GLU A 410 -28.83 5.63 10.74
CA GLU A 410 -29.09 6.76 9.85
C GLU A 410 -28.96 6.40 8.36
N ILE A 411 -28.51 5.16 8.06
CA ILE A 411 -28.53 4.60 6.70
C ILE A 411 -29.98 4.46 6.26
N SER A 412 -30.33 4.94 5.08
CA SER A 412 -31.70 4.93 4.56
C SER A 412 -32.11 3.55 4.03
N ASP A 413 -31.24 2.93 3.23
CA ASP A 413 -31.46 1.57 2.70
C ASP A 413 -31.45 0.52 3.82
N GLN A 414 -32.55 -0.22 3.95
CA GLN A 414 -32.72 -1.22 5.03
C GLN A 414 -31.71 -2.36 4.92
N LYS A 415 -31.35 -2.79 3.72
CA LYS A 415 -30.40 -3.91 3.54
C LYS A 415 -29.01 -3.51 4.01
N THR A 416 -28.53 -2.35 3.58
CA THR A 416 -27.24 -1.77 3.96
C THR A 416 -27.20 -1.45 5.45
N ARG A 417 -28.28 -0.90 6.01
CA ARG A 417 -28.44 -0.65 7.46
C ARG A 417 -28.30 -1.93 8.27
N ASN A 418 -29.07 -2.96 7.92
CA ASN A 418 -29.06 -4.24 8.63
C ASN A 418 -27.70 -4.90 8.55
N PHE A 419 -27.11 -4.96 7.35
CA PHE A 419 -25.79 -5.54 7.13
C PHE A 419 -24.70 -4.84 7.94
N SER A 420 -24.65 -3.50 7.89
CA SER A 420 -23.65 -2.71 8.62
C SER A 420 -23.81 -2.86 10.14
N THR A 421 -25.05 -2.85 10.62
CA THR A 421 -25.36 -3.02 12.05
C THR A 421 -25.03 -4.43 12.54
N ASP A 422 -25.38 -5.46 11.77
CA ASP A 422 -25.12 -6.87 12.09
C ASP A 422 -23.62 -7.16 12.20
N ILE A 423 -22.82 -6.68 11.25
CA ILE A 423 -21.37 -6.86 11.27
C ILE A 423 -20.75 -6.22 12.51
N GLY A 424 -21.06 -4.96 12.79
CA GLY A 424 -20.51 -4.26 13.94
C GLY A 424 -21.00 -4.88 15.26
N LEU A 425 -22.27 -5.25 15.34
CA LEU A 425 -22.83 -5.86 16.56
C LEU A 425 -22.22 -7.25 16.83
N LYS A 426 -22.01 -8.08 15.81
CA LYS A 426 -21.28 -9.37 15.95
C LYS A 426 -19.84 -9.16 16.43
N ALA A 427 -19.15 -8.15 15.90
CA ALA A 427 -17.80 -7.83 16.36
C ALA A 427 -17.81 -7.37 17.83
N TRP A 428 -18.76 -6.51 18.22
CA TRP A 428 -18.88 -6.05 19.61
C TRP A 428 -19.22 -7.19 20.56
N ILE A 429 -20.14 -8.09 20.19
CA ILE A 429 -20.51 -9.24 21.02
C ILE A 429 -19.30 -10.11 21.36
N LYS A 430 -18.36 -10.28 20.42
CA LYS A 430 -17.13 -11.08 20.67
C LYS A 430 -16.21 -10.45 21.71
N GLU A 431 -16.23 -9.12 21.85
CA GLU A 431 -15.38 -8.38 22.79
C GLU A 431 -16.07 -8.11 24.13
N ASP A 432 -17.33 -7.64 24.07
CA ASP A 432 -18.16 -7.31 25.23
C ASP A 432 -19.64 -7.64 24.94
N PRO A 433 -20.04 -8.90 25.19
CA PRO A 433 -21.42 -9.35 24.97
C PRO A 433 -22.45 -8.55 25.76
N GLN A 434 -22.10 -8.09 26.97
CA GLN A 434 -23.03 -7.43 27.87
C GLN A 434 -23.35 -6.02 27.37
N ALA A 435 -22.33 -5.24 27.02
CA ALA A 435 -22.51 -3.89 26.49
C ALA A 435 -23.20 -3.93 25.11
N ALA A 436 -22.81 -4.85 24.24
CA ALA A 436 -23.42 -5.02 22.93
C ALA A 436 -24.92 -5.38 23.03
N THR A 437 -25.27 -6.32 23.90
CA THR A 437 -26.67 -6.73 24.17
C THR A 437 -27.48 -5.57 24.77
N ALA A 438 -26.88 -4.83 25.71
CA ALA A 438 -27.53 -3.67 26.31
C ALA A 438 -27.82 -2.58 25.26
N TRP A 439 -26.84 -2.26 24.41
CA TRP A 439 -27.01 -1.33 23.30
C TRP A 439 -28.10 -1.81 22.34
N ALA A 440 -28.07 -3.09 21.93
CA ALA A 440 -29.05 -3.66 20.99
C ALA A 440 -30.48 -3.57 21.54
N ARG A 441 -30.69 -3.91 22.83
CA ARG A 441 -31.99 -3.79 23.49
C ARG A 441 -32.46 -2.35 23.59
N ALA A 442 -31.58 -1.43 24.00
CA ALA A 442 -31.90 -0.01 24.11
C ALA A 442 -32.28 0.61 22.75
N ASN A 443 -31.76 0.03 21.66
CA ASN A 443 -31.95 0.52 20.30
C ASN A 443 -33.01 -0.26 19.50
N GLY A 444 -33.61 -1.32 20.06
CA GLY A 444 -34.59 -2.15 19.37
C GLY A 444 -33.98 -2.96 18.20
N VAL A 445 -32.70 -3.30 18.29
CA VAL A 445 -31.97 -4.08 17.28
C VAL A 445 -31.97 -5.55 17.69
N ALA A 446 -32.31 -6.44 16.75
CA ALA A 446 -32.25 -7.87 17.00
C ALA A 446 -30.80 -8.33 17.18
N ILE A 447 -30.56 -9.17 18.19
CA ILE A 447 -29.24 -9.74 18.45
C ILE A 447 -28.99 -10.84 17.40
N PRO A 448 -27.89 -10.77 16.64
CA PRO A 448 -27.59 -11.78 15.65
C PRO A 448 -27.29 -13.14 16.26
N GLU A 449 -27.73 -14.22 15.62
CA GLU A 449 -27.34 -15.58 16.00
C GLU A 449 -25.88 -15.84 15.58
N GLU A 450 -25.10 -16.46 16.47
CA GLU A 450 -23.78 -17.00 16.12
C GLU A 450 -23.98 -18.19 15.17
N LYS A 451 -23.41 -18.11 13.96
CA LYS A 451 -23.28 -19.24 13.04
C LYS A 451 -21.84 -19.67 12.91
#